data_AF-A0A8D0NGD6-F1
#
_entry.id   AF-A0A8D0NGD6-F1
#
_cell.length_a   1.000
_cell.length_b   1.000
_cell.length_c   1.000
_cell.angle_alpha   90.00
_cell.angle_beta   90.00
_cell.angle_gamma   90.00
#
_symmetry.space_group_name_H-M   'P 1'
#
loop_
_entity.id
_entity.type
_entity.pdbx_description
1 polymer ?
#
loop_
_entity_poly.entity_id
_entity_poly.type
_entity_poly.pdbx_seq_one_letter_code
_entity_poly.pdbx_strand_id
1 'polypeptide(L)'
;MELKEEFEEAKAWVEESFHLNVSGEASLFEVNIRYIGGLLSAFYLTGEEVFRIKAIKLGEKLLPAFDTPTGIPKGVVNFKSNRGSNQSWGWAMAGSSSILAEFGSLHLEFLHLTELSGNQVFAEKVRNIRKVLKDLDKPFGLYPNFLSPVSGNWMQHHVSVGGLGDSFYEYLIKSWLMSAKTDMEAKDMYYEALEAIETHLLNVSPGGLTYIAEWRGGILDHKMGHLACFSGGMIALGADDAKEEKRAHYRELAAQITKTCHESYARSDTKLGPEAFWFNSGLEAMATQMSESYYILRPEVVESYMYLWRQTHNPIYREWGWDVVMALEKYCRTEAGFSGIQDVYSTVPSHDNKQQTFFLAETLKYLYLLFSEDDVLSLEDWVFNTEAHPLPVNHSHSSARGGGR
;
A
#
# COMPACT_ATOMS: atom_id res chain seq x y z
N MET A 1 -12.20 14.31 10.44
CA MET A 1 -11.84 14.44 11.87
C MET A 1 -11.80 15.88 12.35
N GLU A 2 -11.45 16.86 11.50
CA GLU A 2 -11.56 18.29 11.83
C GLU A 2 -10.78 18.76 13.07
N LEU A 3 -9.67 18.09 13.39
CA LEU A 3 -8.72 18.47 14.44
C LEU A 3 -7.88 19.67 13.98
N LYS A 4 -8.51 20.85 13.92
CA LYS A 4 -7.94 22.06 13.32
C LYS A 4 -6.80 22.66 14.15
N GLU A 5 -6.90 22.63 15.48
CA GLU A 5 -5.86 23.18 16.36
C GLU A 5 -4.58 22.36 16.25
N GLU A 6 -4.68 21.03 16.33
CA GLU A 6 -3.56 20.10 16.18
C GLU A 6 -2.93 20.18 14.78
N PHE A 7 -3.75 20.39 13.74
CA PHE A 7 -3.25 20.60 12.39
C PHE A 7 -2.41 21.89 12.27
N GLU A 8 -2.86 23.00 12.88
CA GLU A 8 -2.12 24.27 12.84
C GLU A 8 -0.79 24.17 13.60
N GLU A 9 -0.75 23.48 14.74
CA GLU A 9 0.49 23.17 15.46
C GLU A 9 1.45 22.34 14.60
N ALA A 10 0.94 21.29 13.93
CA ALA A 10 1.74 20.46 13.04
C ALA A 10 2.27 21.25 11.82
N LYS A 11 1.44 22.12 11.23
CA LYS A 11 1.82 23.00 10.12
C LYS A 11 2.98 23.92 10.50
N ALA A 12 2.89 24.58 11.66
CA ALA A 12 3.95 25.44 12.18
C ALA A 12 5.27 24.67 12.33
N TRP A 13 5.22 23.44 12.87
CA TRP A 13 6.41 22.59 12.96
C TRP A 13 6.99 22.23 11.58
N VAL A 14 6.15 21.92 10.58
CA VAL A 14 6.63 21.64 9.21
C VAL A 14 7.29 22.86 8.58
N GLU A 15 6.75 24.05 8.81
CA GLU A 15 7.32 25.29 8.32
C GLU A 15 8.70 25.55 8.94
N GLU A 16 8.77 25.51 10.27
CA GLU A 16 9.92 25.97 11.05
C GLU A 16 11.00 24.91 11.23
N SER A 17 10.63 23.64 11.38
CA SER A 17 11.53 22.57 11.87
C SER A 17 11.76 21.43 10.88
N PHE A 18 10.88 21.23 9.87
CA PHE A 18 11.09 20.17 8.89
C PHE A 18 12.19 20.54 7.87
N HIS A 19 13.42 20.17 8.19
CA HIS A 19 14.61 20.44 7.39
C HIS A 19 15.02 19.22 6.55
N LEU A 20 15.30 19.45 5.27
CA LEU A 20 15.66 18.39 4.31
C LEU A 20 17.17 18.20 4.14
N ASN A 21 17.99 19.03 4.80
CA ASN A 21 19.45 18.93 4.75
C ASN A 21 19.97 18.20 5.99
N VAL A 22 19.71 16.90 6.04
CA VAL A 22 20.09 16.04 7.17
C VAL A 22 21.11 15.01 6.75
N SER A 23 21.98 14.62 7.69
CA SER A 23 22.87 13.49 7.51
C SER A 23 22.15 12.20 7.86
N GLY A 24 22.01 11.30 6.89
CA GLY A 24 21.40 10.01 7.13
C GLY A 24 21.04 9.29 5.85
N GLU A 25 20.77 8.00 6.01
CA GLU A 25 20.17 7.14 5.00
C GLU A 25 18.69 6.98 5.32
N ALA A 26 17.86 6.88 4.29
CA ALA A 26 16.45 6.57 4.42
C ALA A 26 16.00 5.63 3.30
N SER A 27 14.87 4.95 3.52
CA SER A 27 14.19 4.21 2.47
C SER A 27 13.57 5.19 1.46
N LEU A 28 13.84 4.99 0.17
CA LEU A 28 13.18 5.72 -0.91
C LEU A 28 11.66 5.55 -0.82
N PHE A 29 11.23 4.30 -0.67
CA PHE A 29 9.82 3.91 -0.62
C PHE A 29 9.11 4.55 0.58
N GLU A 30 9.64 4.39 1.79
CA GLU A 30 8.98 4.91 3.01
C GLU A 30 8.94 6.44 3.02
N VAL A 31 10.00 7.11 2.53
CA VAL A 31 9.99 8.56 2.42
C VAL A 31 8.95 9.01 1.39
N ASN A 32 8.82 8.29 0.28
CA ASN A 32 7.83 8.59 -0.75
C ASN A 32 6.39 8.47 -0.21
N ILE A 33 6.02 7.28 0.27
CA ILE A 33 4.62 7.00 0.60
C ILE A 33 4.15 7.78 1.83
N ARG A 34 5.03 8.01 2.82
CA ARG A 34 4.67 8.69 4.08
C ARG A 34 4.83 10.19 3.99
N TYR A 35 6.03 10.67 3.65
CA TYR A 35 6.33 12.10 3.70
C TYR A 35 5.82 12.81 2.45
N ILE A 36 6.16 12.34 1.26
CA ILE A 36 5.67 12.98 0.02
C ILE A 36 4.16 12.81 -0.09
N GLY A 37 3.64 11.59 0.09
CA GLY A 37 2.20 11.33 0.12
C GLY A 37 1.45 12.21 1.13
N GLY A 38 1.95 12.27 2.37
CA GLY A 38 1.35 13.08 3.43
C GLY A 38 1.38 14.59 3.15
N LEU A 39 2.50 15.12 2.65
CA LEU A 39 2.61 16.53 2.27
C LEU A 39 1.70 16.88 1.08
N LEU A 40 1.64 16.00 0.06
CA LEU A 40 0.74 16.19 -1.08
C LEU A 40 -0.73 16.21 -0.64
N SER A 41 -1.15 15.26 0.19
CA SER A 41 -2.52 15.23 0.72
C SER A 41 -2.84 16.45 1.58
N ALA A 42 -1.92 16.86 2.45
CA ALA A 42 -2.09 18.06 3.26
C ALA A 42 -2.26 19.30 2.37
N PHE A 43 -1.47 19.42 1.30
CA PHE A 43 -1.62 20.50 0.32
C PHE A 43 -3.00 20.44 -0.36
N TYR A 44 -3.41 19.31 -0.93
CA TYR A 44 -4.68 19.23 -1.65
C TYR A 44 -5.92 19.46 -0.77
N LEU A 45 -5.86 19.08 0.51
CA LEU A 45 -6.97 19.26 1.44
C LEU A 45 -7.04 20.68 2.02
N THR A 46 -5.96 21.46 1.99
CA THR A 46 -5.90 22.75 2.71
C THR A 46 -5.51 23.95 1.86
N GLY A 47 -4.86 23.73 0.71
CA GLY A 47 -4.29 24.79 -0.12
C GLY A 47 -3.01 25.43 0.44
N GLU A 48 -2.49 24.94 1.57
CA GLU A 48 -1.32 25.53 2.24
C GLU A 48 -0.01 25.23 1.48
N GLU A 49 0.57 26.26 0.86
CA GLU A 49 1.71 26.14 -0.06
C GLU A 49 2.98 25.57 0.59
N VAL A 50 3.14 25.69 1.92
CA VAL A 50 4.28 25.10 2.63
C VAL A 50 4.42 23.61 2.35
N PHE A 51 3.32 22.87 2.29
CA PHE A 51 3.35 21.42 2.06
C PHE A 51 3.76 21.10 0.63
N ARG A 52 3.22 21.82 -0.37
CA ARG A 52 3.62 21.69 -1.78
C ARG A 52 5.10 21.95 -1.98
N ILE A 53 5.62 23.04 -1.41
CA ILE A 53 7.03 23.42 -1.53
C ILE A 53 7.93 22.33 -0.91
N LYS A 54 7.58 21.80 0.27
CA LYS A 54 8.37 20.76 0.93
C LYS A 54 8.30 19.43 0.18
N ALA A 55 7.12 19.05 -0.35
CA ALA A 55 6.95 17.84 -1.16
C ALA A 55 7.84 17.86 -2.40
N ILE A 56 7.82 18.97 -3.17
CA ILE A 56 8.65 19.12 -4.38
C ILE A 56 10.14 19.03 -4.03
N LYS A 57 10.60 19.78 -3.01
CA LYS A 57 12.02 19.74 -2.58
C LYS A 57 12.46 18.36 -2.11
N LEU A 58 11.57 17.62 -1.44
CA LEU A 58 11.85 16.25 -1.01
C LEU A 58 11.93 15.31 -2.22
N GLY A 59 10.99 15.42 -3.17
CA GLY A 59 11.03 14.68 -4.42
C GLY A 59 12.33 14.88 -5.19
N GLU A 60 12.80 16.13 -5.33
CA GLU A 60 14.08 16.45 -5.99
C GLU A 60 15.28 15.72 -5.34
N LYS A 61 15.25 15.57 -4.00
CA LYS A 61 16.30 14.85 -3.25
C LYS A 61 16.25 13.33 -3.45
N LEU A 62 15.12 12.77 -3.88
CA LEU A 62 14.97 11.35 -4.18
C LEU A 62 15.44 10.99 -5.60
N LEU A 63 15.51 11.95 -6.53
CA LEU A 63 15.89 11.70 -7.92
C LEU A 63 17.23 10.95 -8.12
N PRO A 64 18.29 11.17 -7.30
CA PRO A 64 19.53 10.41 -7.44
C PRO A 64 19.39 8.91 -7.18
N ALA A 65 18.28 8.44 -6.58
CA ALA A 65 18.05 7.00 -6.37
C ALA A 65 17.94 6.23 -7.69
N PHE A 66 17.49 6.93 -8.74
CA PHE A 66 17.25 6.41 -10.08
C PHE A 66 18.48 6.47 -10.99
N ASP A 67 19.64 6.91 -10.47
CA ASP A 67 20.91 6.97 -11.22
C ASP A 67 21.54 5.56 -11.27
N THR A 68 20.87 4.65 -11.97
CA THR A 68 21.26 3.26 -12.19
C THR A 68 21.24 2.95 -13.70
N PRO A 69 21.98 1.92 -14.18
CA PRO A 69 22.00 1.59 -15.60
C PRO A 69 20.62 1.33 -16.22
N THR A 70 19.68 0.77 -15.45
CA THR A 70 18.32 0.46 -15.92
C THR A 70 17.32 1.59 -15.62
N GLY A 71 17.66 2.52 -14.73
CA GLY A 71 16.74 3.50 -14.16
C GLY A 71 15.78 2.93 -13.12
N ILE A 72 15.89 1.64 -12.77
CA ILE A 72 15.23 1.08 -11.57
C ILE A 72 15.97 1.63 -10.35
N PRO A 73 15.27 2.28 -9.42
CA PRO A 73 15.93 2.94 -8.31
C PRO A 73 16.47 1.93 -7.28
N LYS A 74 17.51 2.35 -6.56
CA LYS A 74 17.95 1.64 -5.36
C LYS A 74 17.05 2.00 -4.16
N GLY A 75 16.90 1.07 -3.22
CA GLY A 75 16.01 1.24 -2.05
C GLY A 75 16.46 2.28 -1.02
N VAL A 76 17.77 2.57 -0.93
CA VAL A 76 18.32 3.51 0.09
C VAL A 76 18.80 4.80 -0.56
N VAL A 77 18.32 5.92 -0.03
CA VAL A 77 18.74 7.29 -0.39
C VAL A 77 19.59 7.92 0.70
N ASN A 78 20.66 8.62 0.32
CA ASN A 78 21.49 9.40 1.24
C ASN A 78 21.28 10.90 1.05
N PHE A 79 20.82 11.61 2.08
CA PHE A 79 20.44 13.02 1.99
C PHE A 79 21.60 14.03 2.04
N LYS A 80 22.82 13.58 2.37
CA LYS A 80 24.00 14.45 2.55
C LYS A 80 24.99 14.38 1.39
N SER A 81 25.10 13.23 0.74
CA SER A 81 26.12 13.01 -0.28
C SER A 81 25.59 13.37 -1.67
N ASN A 82 26.33 14.23 -2.38
CA ASN A 82 26.14 14.43 -3.81
C ASN A 82 26.46 13.11 -4.54
N ARG A 83 25.56 12.70 -5.44
CA ARG A 83 25.67 11.63 -6.47
C ARG A 83 26.68 10.50 -6.16
N GLY A 84 26.15 9.30 -5.83
CA GLY A 84 26.93 8.04 -5.85
C GLY A 84 26.94 7.23 -4.55
N SER A 85 26.29 7.69 -3.49
CA SER A 85 26.18 6.99 -2.19
C SER A 85 24.89 6.21 -1.99
N ASN A 86 23.95 6.25 -2.94
CA ASN A 86 22.72 5.48 -2.86
C ASN A 86 23.03 3.99 -3.04
N GLN A 87 22.45 3.16 -2.17
CA GLN A 87 22.70 1.73 -2.09
C GLN A 87 21.38 0.95 -2.15
N SER A 88 21.43 -0.29 -2.61
CA SER A 88 20.37 -1.23 -2.30
C SER A 88 20.55 -1.71 -0.87
N TRP A 89 19.48 -2.17 -0.24
CA TRP A 89 19.56 -2.74 1.10
C TRP A 89 20.58 -3.87 1.14
N GLY A 90 21.52 -3.83 2.09
CA GLY A 90 22.53 -4.89 2.23
C GLY A 90 21.93 -6.28 2.43
N TRP A 91 20.73 -6.37 3.01
CA TRP A 91 20.00 -7.64 3.16
C TRP A 91 19.29 -8.09 1.88
N ALA A 92 18.93 -7.16 0.98
CA ALA A 92 18.29 -7.47 -0.30
C ALA A 92 19.35 -8.02 -1.27
N MET A 93 19.53 -9.34 -1.24
CA MET A 93 20.49 -10.07 -2.08
C MET A 93 21.91 -9.50 -1.99
N ALA A 94 22.41 -9.27 -0.77
CA ALA A 94 23.72 -8.66 -0.53
C ALA A 94 23.89 -7.25 -1.17
N GLY A 95 22.81 -6.48 -1.28
CA GLY A 95 22.82 -5.14 -1.91
C GLY A 95 22.81 -5.15 -3.43
N SER A 96 22.38 -6.26 -4.06
CA SER A 96 22.37 -6.40 -5.53
C SER A 96 20.99 -6.27 -6.17
N SER A 97 19.92 -6.16 -5.38
CA SER A 97 18.54 -6.05 -5.87
C SER A 97 17.78 -4.85 -5.31
N SER A 98 16.75 -4.44 -6.05
CA SER A 98 15.68 -3.57 -5.61
C SER A 98 14.40 -4.40 -5.44
N ILE A 99 13.51 -3.96 -4.57
CA ILE A 99 12.30 -4.69 -4.16
C ILE A 99 11.09 -4.19 -4.96
N LEU A 100 10.29 -5.12 -5.50
CA LEU A 100 9.18 -4.82 -6.40
C LEU A 100 8.20 -3.80 -5.83
N ALA A 101 7.70 -4.01 -4.61
CA ALA A 101 6.83 -3.04 -3.94
C ALA A 101 7.52 -1.68 -3.75
N GLU A 102 8.80 -1.65 -3.38
CA GLU A 102 9.49 -0.37 -3.12
C GLU A 102 9.59 0.52 -4.35
N PHE A 103 10.02 -0.02 -5.50
CA PHE A 103 10.13 0.77 -6.73
C PHE A 103 8.81 0.86 -7.51
N GLY A 104 7.90 -0.11 -7.32
CA GLY A 104 6.58 -0.14 -7.93
C GLY A 104 5.63 0.91 -7.36
N SER A 105 5.80 1.26 -6.09
CA SER A 105 4.89 2.11 -5.32
C SER A 105 5.38 3.56 -5.19
N LEU A 106 5.91 4.10 -6.29
CA LEU A 106 6.34 5.51 -6.41
C LEU A 106 5.46 6.31 -7.38
N HIS A 107 4.60 5.62 -8.12
CA HIS A 107 3.97 6.18 -9.33
C HIS A 107 3.03 7.33 -9.04
N LEU A 108 2.14 7.20 -8.04
CA LEU A 108 1.10 8.19 -7.76
C LEU A 108 1.70 9.53 -7.32
N GLU A 109 2.62 9.48 -6.35
CA GLU A 109 3.26 10.68 -5.81
C GLU A 109 4.11 11.38 -6.87
N PHE A 110 4.89 10.64 -7.66
CA PHE A 110 5.75 11.22 -8.68
C PHE A 110 4.96 11.89 -9.81
N LEU A 111 3.77 11.38 -10.15
CA LEU A 111 2.90 12.06 -11.13
C LEU A 111 2.37 13.39 -10.57
N HIS A 112 1.93 13.45 -9.32
CA HIS A 112 1.53 14.71 -8.71
C HIS A 112 2.70 15.66 -8.47
N LEU A 113 3.90 15.16 -8.19
CA LEU A 113 5.11 16.00 -8.15
C LEU A 113 5.36 16.64 -9.52
N THR A 114 5.22 15.90 -10.63
CA THR A 114 5.30 16.47 -11.98
C THR A 114 4.23 17.53 -12.21
N GLU A 115 2.98 17.27 -11.83
CA GLU A 115 1.87 18.21 -11.98
C GLU A 115 2.13 19.53 -11.23
N LEU A 116 2.48 19.45 -9.95
CA LEU A 116 2.64 20.62 -9.09
C LEU A 116 3.93 21.42 -9.35
N SER A 117 4.99 20.76 -9.83
CA SER A 117 6.28 21.42 -10.13
C SER A 117 6.42 21.85 -11.59
N GLY A 118 5.64 21.26 -12.50
CA GLY A 118 5.87 21.36 -13.95
C GLY A 118 7.09 20.59 -14.46
N ASN A 119 7.84 19.91 -13.59
CA ASN A 119 9.05 19.18 -13.95
C ASN A 119 8.73 17.75 -14.36
N GLN A 120 8.94 17.42 -15.64
CA GLN A 120 8.64 16.11 -16.21
C GLN A 120 9.54 14.99 -15.68
N VAL A 121 10.68 15.32 -15.05
CA VAL A 121 11.64 14.32 -14.58
C VAL A 121 11.00 13.28 -13.65
N PHE A 122 10.06 13.67 -12.77
CA PHE A 122 9.42 12.74 -11.85
C PHE A 122 8.59 11.70 -12.60
N ALA A 123 7.69 12.13 -13.49
CA ALA A 123 6.90 11.25 -14.34
C ALA A 123 7.77 10.38 -15.26
N GLU A 124 8.85 10.92 -15.82
CA GLU A 124 9.80 10.17 -16.64
C GLU A 124 10.44 9.01 -15.86
N LYS A 125 10.82 9.23 -14.58
CA LYS A 125 11.40 8.17 -13.74
C LYS A 125 10.44 7.00 -13.53
N VAL A 126 9.20 7.26 -13.12
CA VAL A 126 8.24 6.18 -12.82
C VAL A 126 7.65 5.53 -14.07
N ARG A 127 7.57 6.24 -15.20
CA ARG A 127 7.23 5.65 -16.50
C ARG A 127 8.35 4.74 -17.02
N ASN A 128 9.62 5.09 -16.78
CA ASN A 128 10.74 4.20 -17.12
C ASN A 128 10.67 2.87 -16.36
N ILE A 129 10.26 2.87 -15.09
CA ILE A 129 10.05 1.63 -14.32
C ILE A 129 9.06 0.70 -15.03
N ARG A 130 7.91 1.23 -15.47
CA ARG A 130 6.93 0.44 -16.22
C ARG A 130 7.48 -0.11 -17.51
N LYS A 131 8.21 0.72 -18.27
CA LYS A 131 8.86 0.28 -19.51
C LYS A 131 9.79 -0.90 -19.26
N VAL A 132 10.67 -0.81 -18.26
CA VAL A 132 11.58 -1.92 -17.90
C VAL A 132 10.78 -3.16 -17.53
N LEU A 133 9.76 -3.04 -16.68
CA LEU A 133 8.95 -4.19 -16.25
C LEU A 133 8.17 -4.82 -17.41
N LYS A 134 7.68 -4.03 -18.36
CA LYS A 134 6.93 -4.49 -19.53
C LYS A 134 7.80 -5.31 -20.48
N ASP A 135 9.05 -4.90 -20.66
CA ASP A 135 10.02 -5.56 -21.55
C ASP A 135 10.58 -6.88 -20.96
N LEU A 136 10.33 -7.15 -19.67
CA LEU A 136 10.77 -8.37 -19.00
C LEU A 136 9.77 -9.52 -19.14
N ASP A 137 10.31 -10.71 -19.42
CA ASP A 137 9.56 -11.94 -19.29
C ASP A 137 9.15 -12.17 -17.83
N LYS A 138 7.90 -12.56 -17.62
CA LYS A 138 7.29 -12.75 -16.30
C LYS A 138 7.08 -14.24 -16.12
N PRO A 139 7.82 -14.92 -15.23
CA PRO A 139 7.65 -16.36 -15.05
C PRO A 139 6.21 -16.67 -14.63
N PHE A 140 5.48 -17.41 -15.46
CA PHE A 140 4.05 -17.71 -15.27
C PHE A 140 3.14 -16.46 -15.20
N GLY A 141 3.55 -15.36 -15.82
CA GLY A 141 2.85 -14.07 -15.71
C GLY A 141 3.01 -13.39 -14.34
N LEU A 142 3.74 -14.01 -13.40
CA LEU A 142 3.98 -13.47 -12.06
C LEU A 142 5.19 -12.54 -12.06
N TYR A 143 5.15 -11.56 -11.15
CA TYR A 143 6.24 -10.60 -10.94
C TYR A 143 7.09 -11.04 -9.74
N PRO A 144 8.36 -11.43 -9.95
CA PRO A 144 9.26 -11.70 -8.84
C PRO A 144 9.56 -10.45 -8.02
N ASN A 145 9.71 -10.62 -6.71
CA ASN A 145 9.86 -9.52 -5.76
C ASN A 145 11.23 -8.81 -5.83
N PHE A 146 12.20 -9.36 -6.57
CA PHE A 146 13.57 -8.83 -6.62
C PHE A 146 14.07 -8.66 -8.05
N LEU A 147 14.44 -7.42 -8.38
CA LEU A 147 14.98 -7.03 -9.69
C LEU A 147 16.36 -6.39 -9.52
N SER A 148 17.32 -6.71 -10.38
CA SER A 148 18.62 -6.02 -10.34
C SER A 148 18.51 -4.62 -10.96
N PRO A 149 18.88 -3.55 -10.23
CA PRO A 149 18.94 -2.20 -10.82
C PRO A 149 20.13 -2.01 -11.77
N VAL A 150 21.03 -3.00 -11.89
CA VAL A 150 22.21 -2.94 -12.76
C VAL A 150 21.98 -3.74 -14.04
N SER A 151 21.59 -5.01 -13.93
CA SER A 151 21.40 -5.88 -15.11
C SER A 151 19.99 -5.81 -15.70
N GLY A 152 19.00 -5.39 -14.92
CA GLY A 152 17.60 -5.40 -15.32
C GLY A 152 16.95 -6.78 -15.28
N ASN A 153 17.65 -7.81 -14.77
CA ASN A 153 17.12 -9.17 -14.69
C ASN A 153 16.47 -9.44 -13.32
N TRP A 154 15.49 -10.34 -13.33
CA TRP A 154 14.97 -10.96 -12.11
C TRP A 154 16.08 -11.73 -11.38
N MET A 155 16.11 -11.63 -10.05
CA MET A 155 17.17 -12.22 -9.23
C MET A 155 16.75 -13.55 -8.61
N GLN A 156 15.67 -13.55 -7.84
CA GLN A 156 15.06 -14.75 -7.27
C GLN A 156 13.62 -14.85 -7.74
N HIS A 157 13.12 -16.08 -7.87
CA HIS A 157 11.75 -16.38 -8.24
C HIS A 157 10.88 -16.55 -6.97
N HIS A 158 10.85 -15.52 -6.12
CA HIS A 158 9.89 -15.39 -5.01
C HIS A 158 8.83 -14.36 -5.39
N VAL A 159 7.57 -14.74 -5.27
CA VAL A 159 6.40 -13.91 -5.59
C VAL A 159 5.49 -13.91 -4.36
N SER A 160 5.00 -12.75 -3.98
CA SER A 160 4.01 -12.59 -2.90
C SER A 160 3.11 -11.39 -3.22
N VAL A 161 1.82 -11.51 -2.92
CA VAL A 161 0.89 -10.36 -2.85
C VAL A 161 0.85 -9.79 -1.43
N GLY A 162 1.69 -10.28 -0.51
CA GLY A 162 2.03 -9.61 0.73
C GLY A 162 3.32 -8.81 0.60
N GLY A 163 4.07 -8.72 1.70
CA GLY A 163 5.30 -7.94 1.75
C GLY A 163 6.25 -8.21 0.59
N LEU A 164 6.93 -7.15 0.15
CA LEU A 164 7.86 -7.08 -0.99
C LEU A 164 7.22 -7.01 -2.38
N GLY A 165 5.92 -7.33 -2.53
CA GLY A 165 5.21 -7.28 -3.82
C GLY A 165 3.88 -6.53 -3.80
N ASP A 166 3.12 -6.62 -2.71
CA ASP A 166 1.82 -5.99 -2.44
C ASP A 166 1.51 -4.69 -3.23
N SER A 167 2.06 -3.56 -2.80
CA SER A 167 1.67 -2.22 -3.23
C SER A 167 2.06 -1.91 -4.69
N PHE A 168 2.91 -2.73 -5.32
CA PHE A 168 3.12 -2.63 -6.76
C PHE A 168 1.82 -2.91 -7.52
N TYR A 169 1.10 -3.98 -7.15
CA TYR A 169 -0.17 -4.34 -7.79
C TYR A 169 -1.25 -3.28 -7.51
N GLU A 170 -1.26 -2.77 -6.27
CA GLU A 170 -2.13 -1.70 -5.81
C GLU A 170 -1.97 -0.44 -6.68
N TYR A 171 -0.72 -0.03 -6.94
CA TYR A 171 -0.41 1.18 -7.70
C TYR A 171 -0.77 1.05 -9.19
N LEU A 172 -0.89 -0.15 -9.74
CA LEU A 172 -1.38 -0.34 -11.11
C LEU A 172 -2.86 0.07 -11.22
N ILE A 173 -3.74 -0.48 -10.37
CA ILE A 173 -5.15 -0.11 -10.40
C ILE A 173 -5.38 1.32 -9.93
N LYS A 174 -4.66 1.78 -8.91
CA LYS A 174 -4.75 3.16 -8.42
C LYS A 174 -4.27 4.17 -9.46
N SER A 175 -3.25 3.87 -10.27
CA SER A 175 -2.82 4.75 -11.36
C SER A 175 -3.86 4.84 -12.47
N TRP A 176 -4.50 3.71 -12.83
CA TRP A 176 -5.63 3.71 -13.75
C TRP A 176 -6.73 4.67 -13.28
N LEU A 177 -7.12 4.59 -12.00
CA LEU A 177 -8.18 5.44 -11.43
C LEU A 177 -7.74 6.91 -11.32
N MET A 178 -6.56 7.18 -10.77
CA MET A 178 -6.03 8.54 -10.60
C MET A 178 -5.85 9.27 -11.92
N SER A 179 -5.58 8.56 -13.02
CA SER A 179 -5.51 9.12 -14.37
C SER A 179 -6.88 9.49 -14.97
N ALA A 180 -7.96 9.44 -14.19
CA ALA A 180 -9.35 9.50 -14.67
C ALA A 180 -9.60 8.46 -15.77
N LYS A 181 -9.10 7.22 -15.56
CA LYS A 181 -9.31 6.09 -16.48
C LYS A 181 -8.70 6.31 -17.87
N THR A 182 -7.51 6.91 -17.94
CA THR A 182 -6.79 7.16 -19.21
C THR A 182 -5.50 6.36 -19.35
N ASP A 183 -4.92 5.90 -18.25
CA ASP A 183 -3.71 5.07 -18.20
C ASP A 183 -4.00 3.59 -18.50
N MET A 184 -4.25 3.30 -19.77
CA MET A 184 -4.55 1.94 -20.25
C MET A 184 -3.41 0.95 -19.98
N GLU A 185 -2.15 1.42 -19.97
CA GLU A 185 -1.01 0.54 -19.65
C GLU A 185 -1.10 0.02 -18.21
N ALA A 186 -1.43 0.87 -17.24
CA ALA A 186 -1.62 0.43 -15.87
C ALA A 186 -2.82 -0.53 -15.73
N LYS A 187 -3.90 -0.27 -16.47
CA LYS A 187 -5.08 -1.13 -16.49
C LYS A 187 -4.74 -2.54 -16.99
N ASP A 188 -4.08 -2.64 -18.15
CA ASP A 188 -3.71 -3.91 -18.75
C ASP A 188 -2.75 -4.69 -17.85
N MET A 189 -1.70 -4.02 -17.33
CA MET A 189 -0.76 -4.62 -16.39
C MET A 189 -1.44 -5.15 -15.12
N TYR A 190 -2.44 -4.43 -14.59
CA TYR A 190 -3.18 -4.84 -13.40
C TYR A 190 -3.98 -6.12 -13.65
N TYR A 191 -4.81 -6.17 -14.69
CA TYR A 191 -5.66 -7.34 -14.94
C TYR A 191 -4.84 -8.56 -15.40
N GLU A 192 -3.76 -8.36 -16.16
CA GLU A 192 -2.83 -9.45 -16.48
C GLU A 192 -2.18 -10.03 -15.21
N ALA A 193 -1.74 -9.17 -14.30
CA ALA A 193 -1.17 -9.60 -13.02
C ALA A 193 -2.22 -10.31 -12.15
N LEU A 194 -3.44 -9.77 -12.08
CA LEU A 194 -4.54 -10.35 -11.31
C LEU A 194 -4.91 -11.74 -11.84
N GLU A 195 -5.05 -11.92 -13.16
CA GLU A 195 -5.31 -13.23 -13.77
C GLU A 195 -4.20 -14.26 -13.43
N ALA A 196 -2.93 -13.84 -13.43
CA ALA A 196 -1.81 -14.70 -13.03
C ALA A 196 -1.83 -15.04 -11.54
N ILE A 197 -2.14 -14.08 -10.67
CA ILE A 197 -2.30 -14.28 -9.21
C ILE A 197 -3.43 -15.27 -8.94
N GLU A 198 -4.58 -15.11 -9.61
CA GLU A 198 -5.71 -16.04 -9.49
C GLU A 198 -5.33 -17.46 -9.93
N THR A 199 -4.61 -17.58 -11.04
CA THR A 199 -4.27 -18.88 -11.61
C THR A 199 -3.24 -19.62 -10.77
N HIS A 200 -2.29 -18.90 -10.17
CA HIS A 200 -1.10 -19.52 -9.58
C HIS A 200 -1.01 -19.41 -8.06
N LEU A 201 -1.62 -18.40 -7.43
CA LEU A 201 -1.48 -18.14 -5.99
C LEU A 201 -2.77 -18.35 -5.20
N LEU A 202 -3.93 -18.17 -5.84
CA LEU A 202 -5.23 -18.29 -5.19
C LEU A 202 -5.56 -19.75 -4.88
N ASN A 203 -5.97 -20.00 -3.64
CA ASN A 203 -6.38 -21.31 -3.17
C ASN A 203 -7.58 -21.21 -2.23
N VAL A 204 -8.25 -22.34 -2.01
CA VAL A 204 -9.35 -22.47 -1.05
C VAL A 204 -8.97 -23.51 0.00
N SER A 205 -9.10 -23.16 1.29
CA SER A 205 -8.82 -24.07 2.40
C SER A 205 -9.87 -25.18 2.50
N PRO A 206 -9.60 -26.29 3.22
CA PRO A 206 -10.61 -27.31 3.51
C PRO A 206 -11.91 -26.76 4.14
N GLY A 207 -11.80 -25.73 4.98
CA GLY A 207 -12.92 -25.01 5.59
C GLY A 207 -13.60 -23.98 4.68
N GLY A 208 -13.15 -23.83 3.44
CA GLY A 208 -13.76 -22.95 2.43
C GLY A 208 -13.30 -21.49 2.48
N LEU A 209 -12.15 -21.20 3.08
CA LEU A 209 -11.55 -19.86 3.06
C LEU A 209 -10.71 -19.66 1.82
N THR A 210 -11.00 -18.61 1.05
CA THR A 210 -10.19 -18.21 -0.11
C THR A 210 -8.97 -17.40 0.36
N TYR A 211 -7.76 -17.76 -0.07
CA TYR A 211 -6.52 -17.08 0.33
C TYR A 211 -5.53 -16.99 -0.82
N ILE A 212 -4.59 -16.04 -0.72
CA ILE A 212 -3.49 -15.87 -1.66
C ILE A 212 -2.21 -16.39 -1.01
N ALA A 213 -1.69 -17.50 -1.53
CA ALA A 213 -0.44 -18.10 -1.08
C ALA A 213 0.79 -17.33 -1.59
N GLU A 214 1.96 -17.55 -0.97
CA GLU A 214 3.23 -17.13 -1.56
C GLU A 214 3.75 -18.21 -2.51
N TRP A 215 4.59 -17.82 -3.47
CA TRP A 215 5.20 -18.74 -4.41
C TRP A 215 6.72 -18.59 -4.44
N ARG A 216 7.43 -19.71 -4.32
CA ARG A 216 8.90 -19.76 -4.30
C ARG A 216 9.38 -20.84 -5.26
N GLY A 217 9.91 -20.43 -6.41
CA GLY A 217 10.59 -21.33 -7.35
C GLY A 217 9.75 -22.52 -7.83
N GLY A 218 8.43 -22.35 -7.94
CA GLY A 218 7.50 -23.39 -8.39
C GLY A 218 6.64 -23.99 -7.28
N ILE A 219 6.94 -23.69 -6.01
CA ILE A 219 6.26 -24.28 -4.84
C ILE A 219 5.43 -23.21 -4.15
N LEU A 220 4.19 -23.56 -3.81
CA LEU A 220 3.33 -22.73 -3.00
C LEU A 220 3.64 -22.91 -1.52
N ASP A 221 3.80 -21.77 -0.84
CA ASP A 221 3.80 -21.69 0.60
C ASP A 221 2.40 -21.24 1.03
N HIS A 222 1.64 -22.16 1.65
CA HIS A 222 0.23 -21.96 2.03
C HIS A 222 0.10 -21.07 3.28
N LYS A 223 0.61 -19.86 3.13
CA LYS A 223 0.76 -18.79 4.09
C LYS A 223 0.24 -17.51 3.45
N MET A 224 -0.44 -16.69 4.24
CA MET A 224 -0.85 -15.35 3.86
C MET A 224 -0.46 -14.37 4.97
N GLY A 225 0.13 -13.25 4.60
CA GLY A 225 0.47 -12.18 5.54
C GLY A 225 -0.71 -11.25 5.80
N HIS A 226 -0.70 -10.55 6.94
CA HIS A 226 -1.62 -9.45 7.22
C HIS A 226 -1.55 -8.39 6.11
N LEU A 227 -0.34 -8.08 5.64
CA LEU A 227 -0.11 -7.18 4.51
C LEU A 227 -0.98 -7.56 3.30
N ALA A 228 -1.07 -8.85 2.95
CA ALA A 228 -1.84 -9.30 1.79
C ALA A 228 -3.35 -9.07 1.92
N CYS A 229 -3.86 -8.70 3.10
CA CYS A 229 -5.27 -8.39 3.30
C CYS A 229 -5.73 -7.10 2.61
N PHE A 230 -4.81 -6.22 2.19
CA PHE A 230 -5.15 -5.04 1.38
C PHE A 230 -5.79 -5.46 0.04
N SER A 231 -5.45 -6.66 -0.44
CA SER A 231 -5.88 -7.15 -1.75
C SER A 231 -7.40 -7.29 -1.88
N GLY A 232 -8.13 -7.48 -0.77
CA GLY A 232 -9.60 -7.44 -0.76
C GLY A 232 -10.14 -6.10 -1.26
N GLY A 233 -9.70 -5.00 -0.65
CA GLY A 233 -10.03 -3.64 -1.06
C GLY A 233 -9.52 -3.30 -2.47
N MET A 234 -8.29 -3.72 -2.80
CA MET A 234 -7.72 -3.52 -4.14
C MET A 234 -8.57 -4.17 -5.25
N ILE A 235 -9.01 -5.42 -5.05
CA ILE A 235 -9.82 -6.16 -6.04
C ILE A 235 -11.22 -5.55 -6.13
N ALA A 236 -11.83 -5.17 -5.00
CA ALA A 236 -13.11 -4.46 -4.98
C ALA A 236 -13.07 -3.16 -5.77
N LEU A 237 -12.02 -2.35 -5.54
CA LEU A 237 -11.77 -1.09 -6.24
C LEU A 237 -11.63 -1.29 -7.76
N GLY A 238 -10.98 -2.37 -8.19
CA GLY A 238 -10.82 -2.73 -9.60
C GLY A 238 -12.01 -3.46 -10.24
N ALA A 239 -13.03 -3.86 -9.47
CA ALA A 239 -14.06 -4.75 -9.99
C ALA A 239 -14.96 -4.09 -11.06
N ASP A 240 -15.26 -2.80 -10.92
CA ASP A 240 -16.20 -2.10 -11.81
C ASP A 240 -15.62 -1.81 -13.20
N ASP A 241 -14.30 -1.68 -13.30
CA ASP A 241 -13.59 -1.45 -14.57
C ASP A 241 -13.15 -2.73 -15.27
N ALA A 242 -13.40 -3.89 -14.65
CA ALA A 242 -13.12 -5.19 -15.24
C ALA A 242 -14.02 -5.47 -16.45
N LYS A 243 -13.64 -6.46 -17.26
CA LYS A 243 -14.51 -7.00 -18.31
C LYS A 243 -15.84 -7.44 -17.70
N GLU A 244 -16.94 -7.21 -18.40
CA GLU A 244 -18.31 -7.42 -17.90
C GLU A 244 -18.49 -8.79 -17.23
N GLU A 245 -17.99 -9.85 -17.87
CA GLU A 245 -18.06 -11.23 -17.41
C GLU A 245 -17.24 -11.52 -16.14
N LYS A 246 -16.28 -10.66 -15.80
CA LYS A 246 -15.41 -10.77 -14.62
C LYS A 246 -15.83 -9.87 -13.46
N ARG A 247 -16.71 -8.88 -13.68
CA ARG A 247 -17.10 -7.91 -12.64
C ARG A 247 -17.67 -8.57 -11.38
N ALA A 248 -18.67 -9.43 -11.56
CA ALA A 248 -19.30 -10.14 -10.44
C ALA A 248 -18.31 -11.08 -9.74
N HIS A 249 -17.44 -11.74 -10.51
CA HIS A 249 -16.38 -12.60 -10.00
C HIS A 249 -15.40 -11.84 -9.11
N TYR A 250 -14.94 -10.65 -9.53
CA TYR A 250 -14.01 -9.85 -8.73
C TYR A 250 -14.66 -9.26 -7.47
N ARG A 251 -15.93 -8.86 -7.52
CA ARG A 251 -16.65 -8.45 -6.30
C ARG A 251 -16.75 -9.59 -5.29
N GLU A 252 -17.06 -10.81 -5.75
CA GLU A 252 -17.11 -11.99 -4.89
C GLU A 252 -15.71 -12.34 -4.35
N LEU A 253 -14.69 -12.35 -5.19
CA LEU A 253 -13.31 -12.62 -4.78
C LEU A 253 -12.82 -11.62 -3.71
N ALA A 254 -13.11 -10.33 -3.90
CA ALA A 254 -12.80 -9.29 -2.93
C ALA A 254 -13.47 -9.56 -1.57
N ALA A 255 -14.75 -9.94 -1.57
CA ALA A 255 -15.48 -10.29 -0.35
C ALA A 255 -14.93 -11.56 0.33
N GLN A 256 -14.56 -12.59 -0.44
CA GLN A 256 -13.99 -13.83 0.08
C GLN A 256 -12.62 -13.64 0.72
N ILE A 257 -11.71 -12.90 0.06
CA ILE A 257 -10.40 -12.56 0.63
C ILE A 257 -10.57 -11.74 1.90
N THR A 258 -11.44 -10.73 1.87
CA THR A 258 -11.73 -9.88 3.04
C THR A 258 -12.31 -10.70 4.20
N LYS A 259 -13.16 -11.68 3.92
CA LYS A 259 -13.69 -12.62 4.91
C LYS A 259 -12.58 -13.48 5.51
N THR A 260 -11.66 -14.02 4.71
CA THR A 260 -10.51 -14.80 5.23
C THR A 260 -9.63 -13.96 6.15
N CYS A 261 -9.43 -12.69 5.84
CA CYS A 261 -8.72 -11.75 6.71
C CYS A 261 -9.49 -11.44 7.99
N HIS A 262 -10.81 -11.32 7.94
CA HIS A 262 -11.64 -11.25 9.15
C HIS A 262 -11.52 -12.52 10.01
N GLU A 263 -11.49 -13.70 9.40
CA GLU A 263 -11.36 -14.97 10.11
C GLU A 263 -10.02 -15.07 10.87
N SER A 264 -8.94 -14.48 10.36
CA SER A 264 -7.67 -14.45 11.11
C SER A 264 -7.73 -13.59 12.38
N TYR A 265 -8.53 -12.52 12.35
CA TYR A 265 -8.87 -11.71 13.52
C TYR A 265 -9.81 -12.48 14.47
N ALA A 266 -10.90 -13.03 13.94
CA ALA A 266 -11.93 -13.70 14.73
C ALA A 266 -11.39 -14.92 15.50
N ARG A 267 -10.38 -15.60 14.94
CA ARG A 267 -9.73 -16.79 15.51
C ARG A 267 -8.63 -16.49 16.54
N SER A 268 -8.27 -15.23 16.75
CA SER A 268 -7.36 -14.85 17.83
C SER A 268 -8.12 -14.56 19.14
N ASP A 269 -7.40 -14.57 20.26
CA ASP A 269 -7.96 -14.27 21.58
C ASP A 269 -8.17 -12.77 21.77
N THR A 270 -7.30 -11.96 21.14
CA THR A 270 -7.39 -10.50 21.19
C THR A 270 -8.36 -9.91 20.18
N LYS A 271 -8.84 -10.70 19.21
CA LYS A 271 -9.62 -10.22 18.06
C LYS A 271 -8.86 -9.27 17.14
N LEU A 272 -7.53 -9.38 17.16
CA LEU A 272 -6.60 -8.76 16.22
C LEU A 272 -5.85 -9.87 15.47
N GLY A 273 -5.61 -9.69 14.17
CA GLY A 273 -4.96 -10.71 13.35
C GLY A 273 -3.44 -10.75 13.53
N PRO A 274 -2.80 -11.93 13.40
CA PRO A 274 -1.34 -12.05 13.43
C PRO A 274 -0.70 -11.48 12.15
N GLU A 275 0.61 -11.20 12.18
CA GLU A 275 1.38 -10.76 11.02
C GLU A 275 1.32 -11.75 9.85
N ALA A 276 1.26 -13.05 10.14
CA ALA A 276 1.02 -14.07 9.13
C ALA A 276 0.22 -15.25 9.67
N PHE A 277 -0.53 -15.88 8.77
CA PHE A 277 -1.39 -17.01 9.08
C PHE A 277 -1.34 -18.07 8.00
N TRP A 278 -1.61 -19.31 8.39
CA TRP A 278 -1.37 -20.52 7.59
C TRP A 278 -2.66 -21.26 7.27
N PHE A 279 -2.62 -22.06 6.21
CA PHE A 279 -3.73 -22.88 5.70
C PHE A 279 -3.31 -24.34 5.52
N ASN A 280 -2.42 -24.83 6.39
CA ASN A 280 -1.90 -26.18 6.35
C ASN A 280 -2.06 -26.88 7.72
N SER A 281 -1.80 -28.19 7.75
CA SER A 281 -1.69 -28.96 9.00
C SER A 281 -2.95 -28.93 9.89
N GLY A 282 -4.14 -28.76 9.30
CA GLY A 282 -5.42 -28.68 10.02
C GLY A 282 -5.67 -27.34 10.72
N LEU A 283 -4.77 -26.36 10.55
CA LEU A 283 -4.96 -24.98 10.97
C LEU A 283 -5.35 -24.14 9.75
N GLU A 284 -6.24 -23.19 9.99
CA GLU A 284 -6.69 -22.25 8.96
C GLU A 284 -6.74 -20.85 9.55
N ALA A 285 -6.17 -19.87 8.85
CA ALA A 285 -6.17 -18.47 9.26
C ALA A 285 -5.61 -18.23 10.69
N MET A 286 -4.61 -19.01 11.11
CA MET A 286 -3.90 -18.81 12.38
C MET A 286 -2.38 -18.82 12.17
N ALA A 287 -1.65 -18.08 13.00
CA ALA A 287 -0.19 -18.19 13.05
C ALA A 287 0.22 -19.54 13.63
N THR A 288 1.33 -20.08 13.15
CA THR A 288 1.91 -21.33 13.68
C THR A 288 3.15 -21.10 14.54
N GLN A 289 3.75 -19.91 14.42
CA GLN A 289 4.99 -19.54 15.10
C GLN A 289 4.80 -18.25 15.90
N MET A 290 5.43 -18.19 17.07
CA MET A 290 5.42 -16.99 17.93
C MET A 290 6.02 -15.77 17.24
N SER A 291 6.97 -15.97 16.32
CA SER A 291 7.55 -14.86 15.53
C SER A 291 6.58 -14.25 14.52
N GLU A 292 5.39 -14.84 14.33
CA GLU A 292 4.38 -14.39 13.38
C GLU A 292 3.08 -13.97 14.08
N SER A 293 2.93 -14.24 15.39
CA SER A 293 1.69 -13.97 16.14
C SER A 293 1.54 -12.52 16.61
N TYR A 294 2.48 -11.63 16.27
CA TYR A 294 2.41 -10.23 16.66
C TYR A 294 1.42 -9.43 15.81
N TYR A 295 0.95 -8.30 16.36
CA TYR A 295 0.15 -7.30 15.65
C TYR A 295 0.70 -5.89 15.95
N ILE A 296 1.17 -5.19 14.92
CA ILE A 296 1.83 -3.87 15.05
C ILE A 296 0.93 -2.70 14.63
N LEU A 297 -0.39 -2.79 14.92
CA LEU A 297 -1.37 -1.72 14.63
C LEU A 297 -1.67 -1.51 13.13
N ARG A 298 -1.45 -2.57 12.32
CA ARG A 298 -1.56 -2.52 10.86
C ARG A 298 -2.99 -2.23 10.35
N PRO A 299 -3.11 -1.58 9.18
CA PRO A 299 -4.40 -1.14 8.64
C PRO A 299 -5.07 -2.08 7.62
N GLU A 300 -4.37 -3.05 7.01
CA GLU A 300 -4.80 -3.57 5.70
C GLU A 300 -6.14 -4.33 5.73
N VAL A 301 -6.53 -4.87 6.88
CA VAL A 301 -7.86 -5.48 7.08
C VAL A 301 -8.96 -4.41 7.15
N VAL A 302 -8.75 -3.33 7.91
CA VAL A 302 -9.72 -2.24 8.03
C VAL A 302 -9.79 -1.39 6.75
N GLU A 303 -8.69 -1.30 6.00
CA GLU A 303 -8.68 -0.73 4.64
C GLU A 303 -9.66 -1.49 3.73
N SER A 304 -9.53 -2.82 3.68
CA SER A 304 -10.45 -3.65 2.89
C SER A 304 -11.89 -3.52 3.34
N TYR A 305 -12.16 -3.43 4.64
CA TYR A 305 -13.52 -3.16 5.14
C TYR A 305 -14.07 -1.83 4.64
N MET A 306 -13.26 -0.77 4.62
CA MET A 306 -13.67 0.55 4.15
C MET A 306 -14.09 0.51 2.67
N TYR A 307 -13.28 -0.08 1.79
CA TYR A 307 -13.62 -0.19 0.37
C TYR A 307 -14.87 -1.06 0.13
N LEU A 308 -14.96 -2.21 0.79
CA LEU A 308 -16.09 -3.12 0.66
C LEU A 308 -17.39 -2.49 1.20
N TRP A 309 -17.32 -1.74 2.31
CA TRP A 309 -18.45 -0.96 2.81
C TRP A 309 -18.92 0.05 1.76
N ARG A 310 -18.04 0.91 1.24
CA ARG A 310 -18.44 1.94 0.27
C ARG A 310 -19.02 1.37 -1.02
N GLN A 311 -18.51 0.23 -1.48
CA GLN A 311 -19.00 -0.38 -2.71
C GLN A 311 -20.32 -1.14 -2.52
N THR A 312 -20.55 -1.76 -1.36
CA THR A 312 -21.66 -2.71 -1.17
C THR A 312 -22.72 -2.26 -0.18
N HIS A 313 -22.39 -1.33 0.71
CA HIS A 313 -23.19 -0.93 1.87
C HIS A 313 -23.64 -2.11 2.74
N ASN A 314 -22.92 -3.24 2.70
CA ASN A 314 -23.22 -4.37 3.57
C ASN A 314 -22.79 -4.03 5.02
N PRO A 315 -23.74 -4.01 5.98
CA PRO A 315 -23.46 -3.59 7.36
C PRO A 315 -22.39 -4.43 8.06
N ILE A 316 -22.16 -5.66 7.60
CA ILE A 316 -21.16 -6.55 8.20
C ILE A 316 -19.76 -5.93 8.26
N TYR A 317 -19.37 -5.11 7.28
CA TYR A 317 -18.04 -4.49 7.25
C TYR A 317 -17.89 -3.41 8.33
N ARG A 318 -18.97 -2.70 8.67
CA ARG A 318 -19.00 -1.77 9.81
C ARG A 318 -19.01 -2.51 11.14
N GLU A 319 -19.75 -3.62 11.24
CA GLU A 319 -19.73 -4.49 12.44
C GLU A 319 -18.32 -5.02 12.71
N TRP A 320 -17.66 -5.57 11.70
CA TRP A 320 -16.28 -6.06 11.81
C TRP A 320 -15.28 -4.94 12.12
N GLY A 321 -15.43 -3.77 11.48
CA GLY A 321 -14.61 -2.60 11.82
C GLY A 321 -14.79 -2.14 13.27
N TRP A 322 -16.01 -2.25 13.81
CA TRP A 322 -16.29 -1.91 15.20
C TRP A 322 -15.67 -2.92 16.18
N ASP A 323 -15.68 -4.21 15.84
CA ASP A 323 -14.97 -5.24 16.61
C ASP A 323 -13.47 -4.94 16.69
N VAL A 324 -12.85 -4.47 15.59
CA VAL A 324 -11.46 -4.03 15.58
C VAL A 324 -11.23 -2.83 16.50
N VAL A 325 -12.11 -1.82 16.49
CA VAL A 325 -12.03 -0.68 17.42
C VAL A 325 -12.05 -1.16 18.86
N MET A 326 -12.98 -2.04 19.22
CA MET A 326 -13.09 -2.59 20.57
C MET A 326 -11.85 -3.39 20.97
N ALA A 327 -11.26 -4.13 20.04
CA ALA A 327 -10.03 -4.88 20.27
C ALA A 327 -8.81 -3.96 20.47
N LEU A 328 -8.67 -2.91 19.64
CA LEU A 328 -7.62 -1.90 19.78
C LEU A 328 -7.69 -1.19 21.13
N GLU A 329 -8.88 -0.76 21.54
CA GLU A 329 -9.13 -0.12 22.84
C GLU A 329 -8.78 -1.04 24.01
N LYS A 330 -9.08 -2.34 23.89
CA LYS A 330 -8.87 -3.31 24.97
C LYS A 330 -7.42 -3.77 25.10
N TYR A 331 -6.74 -4.03 24.00
CA TYR A 331 -5.46 -4.74 23.99
C TYR A 331 -4.27 -3.92 23.52
N CYS A 332 -4.48 -2.82 22.80
CA CYS A 332 -3.41 -1.98 22.28
C CYS A 332 -3.30 -0.63 23.01
N ARG A 333 -4.39 -0.13 23.60
CA ARG A 333 -4.39 1.13 24.34
C ARG A 333 -3.53 1.04 25.61
N THR A 334 -2.74 2.07 25.82
CA THR A 334 -1.89 2.29 26.99
C THR A 334 -2.21 3.66 27.60
N GLU A 335 -1.57 4.02 28.72
CA GLU A 335 -1.72 5.36 29.30
C GLU A 335 -1.21 6.48 28.37
N ALA A 336 -0.26 6.18 27.47
CA ALA A 336 0.46 7.17 26.66
C ALA A 336 0.06 7.17 25.17
N GLY A 337 -0.83 6.29 24.73
CA GLY A 337 -1.17 6.09 23.32
C GLY A 337 -1.52 4.62 23.03
N PHE A 338 -1.20 4.14 21.83
CA PHE A 338 -1.40 2.75 21.42
C PHE A 338 -0.07 2.08 21.12
N SER A 339 0.06 0.80 21.50
CA SER A 339 1.23 -0.02 21.20
C SER A 339 0.81 -1.31 20.53
N GLY A 340 1.64 -1.79 19.60
CA GLY A 340 1.53 -3.15 19.09
C GLY A 340 1.66 -4.19 20.20
N ILE A 341 1.22 -5.40 19.91
CA ILE A 341 1.28 -6.55 20.82
C ILE A 341 2.05 -7.71 20.18
N GLN A 342 2.82 -8.43 20.99
CA GLN A 342 3.71 -9.49 20.51
C GLN A 342 3.01 -10.83 20.26
N ASP A 343 1.84 -11.05 20.86
CA ASP A 343 1.08 -12.29 20.71
C ASP A 343 -0.43 -12.03 20.78
N VAL A 344 -1.11 -12.18 19.65
CA VAL A 344 -2.58 -12.04 19.53
C VAL A 344 -3.36 -13.22 20.14
N TYR A 345 -2.68 -14.30 20.53
CA TYR A 345 -3.28 -15.47 21.19
C TYR A 345 -3.12 -15.43 22.72
N SER A 346 -2.70 -14.29 23.28
CA SER A 346 -2.67 -14.05 24.73
C SER A 346 -3.66 -12.95 25.10
N THR A 347 -4.55 -13.24 26.06
CA THR A 347 -5.47 -12.23 26.62
C THR A 347 -4.78 -11.22 27.55
N VAL A 348 -3.53 -11.47 27.93
CA VAL A 348 -2.66 -10.53 28.65
C VAL A 348 -1.65 -9.99 27.63
N PRO A 349 -1.77 -8.73 27.17
CA PRO A 349 -0.95 -8.22 26.09
C PRO A 349 0.51 -7.99 26.54
N SER A 350 1.45 -8.46 25.71
CA SER A 350 2.86 -8.04 25.78
C SER A 350 3.09 -6.96 24.74
N HIS A 351 3.28 -5.72 25.17
CA HIS A 351 3.42 -4.57 24.28
C HIS A 351 4.82 -4.48 23.67
N ASP A 352 4.90 -4.13 22.38
CA ASP A 352 6.17 -3.89 21.67
C ASP A 352 6.77 -2.50 21.95
N ASN A 353 6.06 -1.67 22.70
CA ASN A 353 6.37 -0.29 23.07
C ASN A 353 6.60 0.63 21.86
N LYS A 354 5.80 0.46 20.80
CA LYS A 354 5.87 1.29 19.59
C LYS A 354 4.47 1.70 19.11
N GLN A 355 4.28 3.00 18.91
CA GLN A 355 3.15 3.54 18.15
C GLN A 355 3.62 3.83 16.72
N GLN A 356 3.19 3.00 15.78
CA GLN A 356 3.55 3.15 14.38
C GLN A 356 2.84 4.36 13.76
N THR A 357 3.51 5.10 12.87
CA THR A 357 2.91 6.29 12.23
C THR A 357 1.66 5.95 11.43
N PHE A 358 1.66 4.79 10.76
CA PHE A 358 0.52 4.29 9.98
C PHE A 358 -0.71 3.99 10.83
N PHE A 359 -0.59 3.83 12.16
CA PHE A 359 -1.79 3.71 12.99
C PHE A 359 -2.65 4.97 12.89
N LEU A 360 -2.02 6.15 12.90
CA LEU A 360 -2.70 7.44 12.77
C LEU A 360 -3.01 7.76 11.30
N ALA A 361 -2.05 7.50 10.40
CA ALA A 361 -2.24 7.82 8.98
C ALA A 361 -3.31 6.92 8.35
N GLU A 362 -3.37 5.65 8.70
CA GLU A 362 -4.14 4.64 7.98
C GLU A 362 -5.23 4.03 8.85
N THR A 363 -4.87 3.31 9.91
CA THR A 363 -5.82 2.51 10.71
C THR A 363 -6.96 3.38 11.22
N LEU A 364 -6.66 4.50 11.88
CA LEU A 364 -7.67 5.43 12.39
C LEU A 364 -8.40 6.18 11.27
N LYS A 365 -7.73 6.48 10.15
CA LYS A 365 -8.36 7.18 9.02
C LYS A 365 -9.37 6.28 8.31
N TYR A 366 -9.01 5.03 8.00
CA TYR A 366 -9.91 4.07 7.37
C TYR A 366 -11.07 3.69 8.29
N LEU A 367 -10.84 3.54 9.61
CA LEU A 367 -11.92 3.37 10.57
C LEU A 367 -12.86 4.58 10.59
N TYR A 368 -12.32 5.81 10.59
CA TYR A 368 -13.15 7.02 10.53
C TYR A 368 -13.98 7.08 9.24
N LEU A 369 -13.37 6.78 8.09
CA LEU A 369 -14.06 6.77 6.80
C LEU A 369 -15.10 5.65 6.68
N LEU A 370 -14.83 4.48 7.26
CA LEU A 370 -15.76 3.35 7.32
C LEU A 370 -17.07 3.73 8.03
N PHE A 371 -17.00 4.60 9.05
CA PHE A 371 -18.17 5.12 9.79
C PHE A 371 -18.63 6.51 9.34
N SER A 372 -18.06 7.05 8.26
CA SER A 372 -18.49 8.31 7.65
C SER A 372 -19.47 8.08 6.51
N GLU A 373 -20.09 9.16 6.04
CA GLU A 373 -20.82 9.18 4.77
C GLU A 373 -19.84 9.06 3.58
N ASP A 374 -20.35 8.61 2.44
CA ASP A 374 -19.56 8.29 1.24
C ASP A 374 -18.96 9.54 0.55
N ASP A 375 -19.55 10.71 0.76
CA ASP A 375 -19.10 11.98 0.20
C ASP A 375 -17.83 12.53 0.89
N VAL A 376 -17.51 12.05 2.09
CA VAL A 376 -16.26 12.38 2.78
C VAL A 376 -15.10 11.68 2.08
N LEU A 377 -14.31 12.41 1.28
CA LEU A 377 -13.25 11.83 0.43
C LEU A 377 -13.80 10.74 -0.50
N SER A 378 -14.77 11.10 -1.34
CA SER A 378 -15.37 10.18 -2.34
C SER A 378 -14.32 9.45 -3.17
N LEU A 379 -14.55 8.17 -3.44
CA LEU A 379 -13.68 7.33 -4.29
C LEU A 379 -13.71 7.74 -5.78
N GLU A 380 -14.65 8.61 -6.18
CA GLU A 380 -14.69 9.19 -7.52
C GLU A 380 -13.67 10.33 -7.69
N ASP A 381 -13.43 11.09 -6.62
CA ASP A 381 -12.58 12.28 -6.62
C ASP A 381 -11.17 12.02 -6.06
N TRP A 382 -11.02 10.97 -5.24
CA TRP A 382 -9.79 10.69 -4.50
C TRP A 382 -9.32 9.25 -4.67
N VAL A 383 -8.01 9.09 -4.84
CA VAL A 383 -7.30 7.83 -4.76
C VAL A 383 -6.33 7.89 -3.58
N PHE A 384 -6.49 7.01 -2.62
CA PHE A 384 -5.56 6.90 -1.48
C PHE A 384 -4.25 6.28 -1.96
N ASN A 385 -3.10 6.84 -1.61
CA ASN A 385 -1.83 6.14 -1.78
C ASN A 385 -1.72 4.94 -0.79
N THR A 386 -0.61 4.19 -0.81
CA THR A 386 -0.45 2.99 0.06
C THR A 386 -0.19 3.31 1.54
N GLU A 387 -0.18 4.59 1.94
CA GLU A 387 -0.17 5.02 3.36
C GLU A 387 -1.41 5.88 3.67
N ALA A 388 -2.54 5.55 3.02
CA ALA A 388 -3.85 6.19 3.14
C ALA A 388 -3.87 7.72 2.94
N HIS A 389 -2.93 8.28 2.18
CA HIS A 389 -2.91 9.70 1.85
C HIS A 389 -3.74 9.95 0.59
N PRO A 390 -4.89 10.66 0.67
CA PRO A 390 -5.78 10.88 -0.48
C PRO A 390 -5.17 11.87 -1.49
N LEU A 391 -5.03 11.42 -2.73
CA LEU A 391 -4.55 12.20 -3.86
C LEU A 391 -5.69 12.39 -4.88
N PRO A 392 -5.86 13.59 -5.46
CA PRO A 392 -7.00 13.87 -6.32
C PRO A 392 -6.91 13.14 -7.67
N VAL A 393 -8.05 12.72 -8.19
CA VAL A 393 -8.17 12.18 -9.54
C VAL A 393 -7.94 13.31 -10.56
N ASN A 394 -7.12 13.04 -11.59
CA ASN A 394 -6.75 14.03 -12.59
C ASN A 394 -7.84 14.20 -13.65
N HIS A 395 -8.83 15.04 -13.36
CA HIS A 395 -9.92 15.36 -14.29
C HIS A 395 -9.55 16.38 -15.38
N SER A 396 -8.29 16.80 -15.50
CA SER A 396 -7.88 17.90 -16.41
C SER A 396 -8.23 17.70 -17.90
N HIS A 397 -8.50 16.46 -18.33
CA HIS A 397 -8.99 16.17 -19.68
C HIS A 397 -10.52 16.16 -19.86
N SER A 398 -11.31 16.19 -18.77
CA SER A 398 -12.77 16.19 -18.82
C SER A 398 -13.37 17.58 -19.10
N SER A 399 -12.72 18.64 -18.60
CA SER A 399 -13.14 20.03 -18.80
C SER A 399 -12.94 20.53 -20.24
N ALA A 400 -12.06 19.89 -21.02
CA ALA A 400 -11.88 20.19 -22.44
C ALA A 400 -13.01 19.63 -23.35
N ARG A 401 -13.87 18.73 -22.84
CA ARG A 401 -14.98 18.15 -23.61
C ARG A 401 -16.36 18.75 -23.30
N GLY A 402 -16.46 19.64 -22.31
CA GLY A 402 -17.72 20.28 -21.90
C GLY A 402 -17.99 21.68 -22.49
N GLY A 403 -17.02 22.31 -23.14
CA GLY A 403 -17.11 23.70 -23.66
C GLY A 403 -17.70 23.84 -25.07
N GLY A 404 -18.38 22.82 -25.58
CA GLY A 404 -18.89 22.80 -26.95
C GLY A 404 -20.26 22.17 -27.07
N ARG A 405 -21.30 22.89 -26.64
CA ARG A 405 -22.62 22.94 -27.28
C ARG A 405 -23.47 24.06 -26.71
#